data_AF-A0A1Y1MNK4-F1
#
_entry.id   AF-A0A1Y1MNK4-F1
#
_cell.length_a   1.000
_cell.length_b   1.000
_cell.length_c   1.000
_cell.angle_alpha   90.00
_cell.angle_beta   90.00
_cell.angle_gamma   90.00
#
_symmetry.space_group_name_H-M   'P 1'
#
loop_
_entity.id
_entity.type
_entity.pdbx_description
1 polymer ?
#
loop_
_entity_poly.entity_id
_entity_poly.type
_entity_poly.pdbx_seq_one_letter_code
_entity_poly.pdbx_strand_id
1 'polypeptide(L)'
;MQLFAITIAILSIHCAFGEQCQKSSQESTDECIQIIHPQHGKLLGNITYMAEEYQNQIEKSLKDVQNLINNSSSVSSGCMKTLLNSVNELSKSYMTKIIMVDANVKHRFMGVYIALMNAIKDVQGCVDRPHVSCEEIRTCCSSVENALYAERGVSVEKISNFLVEFKTQYSSECETILNTIYKLQEDVNDCKAGVTNRKAPLRSHGLLSLIHKSSGSLNVVANGLLVIFTTLSLVMHIKLK
;
A
#
# COMPACT_ATOMS: atom_id res chain seq x y z
N MET A 1 -2.40 38.34 51.80
CA MET A 1 -3.01 37.33 50.90
C MET A 1 -2.75 37.58 49.41
N GLN A 2 -2.30 38.77 48.98
CA GLN A 2 -2.07 39.07 47.55
C GLN A 2 -0.85 38.39 46.91
N LEU A 3 0.19 38.06 47.70
CA LEU A 3 1.40 37.39 47.19
C LEU A 3 1.19 35.92 46.80
N PHE A 4 0.22 35.22 47.39
CA PHE A 4 -0.10 33.83 47.04
C PHE A 4 -0.89 33.70 45.74
N ALA A 5 -1.68 34.71 45.37
CA ALA A 5 -2.44 34.71 44.12
C ALA A 5 -1.53 34.88 42.89
N ILE A 6 -0.41 35.60 43.05
CA ILE A 6 0.56 35.84 41.98
C ILE A 6 1.37 34.57 41.69
N THR A 7 1.77 33.81 42.71
CA THR A 7 2.46 32.53 42.51
C THR A 7 1.55 31.46 41.89
N ILE A 8 0.27 31.42 42.26
CA ILE A 8 -0.70 30.50 41.63
C ILE A 8 -0.92 30.90 40.16
N ALA A 9 -1.07 32.19 39.84
CA ALA A 9 -1.20 32.63 38.45
C ALA A 9 0.03 32.30 37.59
N ILE A 10 1.24 32.40 38.16
CA ILE A 10 2.47 31.98 37.46
C ILE A 10 2.51 30.46 37.29
N LEU A 11 2.19 29.67 38.31
CA LEU A 11 2.13 28.20 38.21
C LEU A 11 1.02 27.71 37.26
N SER A 12 -0.11 28.41 37.16
CA SER A 12 -1.20 28.12 36.21
C SER A 12 -0.79 28.41 34.76
N ILE A 13 0.13 29.35 34.53
CA ILE A 13 0.71 29.58 33.19
C ILE A 13 1.69 28.45 32.84
N HIS A 14 2.39 27.87 33.83
CA HIS A 14 3.29 26.73 33.58
C HIS A 14 2.57 25.40 33.34
N CYS A 15 1.27 25.30 33.67
CA CYS A 15 0.43 24.16 33.28
C CYS A 15 -0.28 24.35 31.93
N ALA A 16 -0.21 25.54 31.33
CA ALA A 16 -0.77 25.84 30.00
C ALA A 16 0.28 25.82 28.88
N PHE A 17 1.57 25.72 29.21
CA PHE A 17 2.63 25.51 28.23
C PHE A 17 2.79 24.02 27.93
N GLY A 18 2.17 23.60 26.82
CA GLY A 18 2.38 22.31 26.19
C GLY A 18 1.53 21.20 26.78
N GLU A 19 0.22 21.26 26.57
CA GLU A 19 -0.63 20.07 26.69
C GLU A 19 -0.02 19.02 25.75
N GLN A 20 0.54 17.94 26.34
CA GLN A 20 1.14 16.86 25.57
C GLN A 20 0.10 16.34 24.58
N CYS A 21 0.52 16.05 23.35
CA CYS A 21 -0.43 15.59 22.36
C CYS A 21 -0.98 14.22 22.79
N GLN A 22 -2.24 14.18 23.25
CA GLN A 22 -2.91 12.94 23.69
C GLN A 22 -3.36 12.05 22.53
N LYS A 23 -3.08 12.46 21.29
CA LYS A 23 -3.41 11.71 20.08
C LYS A 23 -2.51 10.49 19.94
N SER A 24 -3.05 9.45 19.31
CA SER A 24 -2.22 8.31 18.92
C SER A 24 -1.16 8.76 17.88
N SER A 25 -0.05 8.01 17.79
CA SER A 25 0.97 8.27 16.75
C SER A 25 0.36 8.17 15.34
N GLN A 26 -0.56 7.22 15.12
CA GLN A 26 -1.26 7.11 13.83
C GLN A 26 -2.09 8.35 13.51
N GLU A 27 -2.93 8.80 14.45
CA GLU A 27 -3.78 9.97 14.25
C GLU A 27 -2.96 11.23 13.99
N SER A 28 -1.85 11.41 14.71
CA SER A 28 -0.94 12.54 14.51
C SER A 28 -0.22 12.48 13.16
N THR A 29 0.15 11.27 12.71
CA THR A 29 0.73 11.05 11.38
C THR A 29 -0.27 11.41 10.29
N ASP A 30 -1.52 10.95 10.40
CA ASP A 30 -2.57 11.21 9.42
C ASP A 30 -2.87 12.71 9.30
N GLU A 31 -2.86 13.45 10.42
CA GLU A 31 -2.99 14.91 10.42
C GLU A 31 -1.81 15.61 9.73
N CYS A 32 -0.59 15.16 10.00
CA CYS A 32 0.60 15.69 9.34
C CYS A 32 0.61 15.44 7.84
N ILE A 33 0.14 14.27 7.40
CA ILE A 33 -0.02 13.96 5.98
C ILE A 33 -1.08 14.86 5.33
N GLN A 34 -2.17 15.19 6.06
CA GLN A 34 -3.17 16.15 5.58
C GLN A 34 -2.64 17.58 5.51
N ILE A 35 -1.72 17.98 6.38
CA ILE A 35 -1.00 19.27 6.28
C ILE A 35 -0.16 19.28 5.01
N ILE A 36 0.66 18.25 4.80
CA ILE A 36 1.59 18.16 3.66
C ILE A 36 0.88 18.16 2.31
N HIS A 37 -0.27 17.49 2.22
CA HIS A 37 -0.99 17.38 0.96
C HIS A 37 -2.52 17.35 1.16
N PRO A 38 -3.18 18.51 1.34
CA PRO A 38 -4.60 18.57 1.71
C PRO A 38 -5.55 17.93 0.68
N GLN A 39 -5.22 18.03 -0.62
CA GLN A 39 -6.09 17.57 -1.71
C GLN A 39 -6.22 16.03 -1.73
N HIS A 40 -5.12 15.32 -1.48
CA HIS A 40 -5.08 13.85 -1.52
C HIS A 40 -4.42 13.24 -0.28
N GLY A 41 -4.48 13.91 0.88
CA GLY A 41 -3.81 13.46 2.11
C GLY A 41 -4.24 12.06 2.55
N LYS A 42 -5.54 11.74 2.41
CA LYS A 42 -6.04 10.38 2.64
C LYS A 42 -5.41 9.35 1.71
N LEU A 43 -5.22 9.70 0.44
CA LEU A 43 -4.61 8.79 -0.53
C LEU A 43 -3.12 8.62 -0.26
N LEU A 44 -2.42 9.70 0.08
CA LEU A 44 -1.03 9.68 0.48
C LEU A 44 -0.80 8.80 1.71
N GLY A 45 -1.63 8.94 2.75
CA GLY A 45 -1.57 8.07 3.94
C GLY A 45 -1.88 6.61 3.65
N ASN A 46 -2.68 6.33 2.62
CA ASN A 46 -3.08 4.96 2.26
C ASN A 46 -2.08 4.24 1.34
N ILE A 47 -1.11 4.92 0.72
CA ILE A 47 -0.16 4.27 -0.20
C ILE A 47 0.60 3.12 0.47
N THR A 48 0.91 3.27 1.76
CA THR A 48 1.63 2.26 2.55
C THR A 48 0.78 1.04 2.88
N TYR A 49 -0.55 1.17 2.94
CA TYR A 49 -1.46 0.11 3.39
C TYR A 49 -2.27 -0.53 2.27
N MET A 50 -2.50 0.19 1.15
CA MET A 50 -3.32 -0.29 0.04
C MET A 50 -2.81 -1.62 -0.52
N ALA A 51 -1.49 -1.80 -0.54
CA ALA A 51 -0.89 -3.04 -1.00
C ALA A 51 -1.22 -4.24 -0.10
N GLU A 52 -1.10 -4.04 1.21
CA GLU A 52 -1.41 -5.06 2.21
C GLU A 52 -2.90 -5.40 2.22
N GLU A 53 -3.78 -4.40 2.10
CA GLU A 53 -5.23 -4.60 2.05
C GLU A 53 -5.64 -5.50 0.87
N TYR A 54 -5.17 -5.19 -0.33
CA TYR A 54 -5.45 -6.01 -1.52
C TYR A 54 -4.82 -7.39 -1.44
N GLN A 55 -3.59 -7.50 -0.92
CA GLN A 55 -2.95 -8.80 -0.74
C GLN A 55 -3.78 -9.69 0.19
N ASN A 56 -4.18 -9.17 1.35
CA ASN A 56 -5.03 -9.89 2.31
C ASN A 56 -6.36 -10.33 1.68
N GLN A 57 -6.99 -9.46 0.88
CA GLN A 57 -8.24 -9.78 0.18
C GLN A 57 -8.05 -10.90 -0.85
N ILE A 58 -6.98 -10.84 -1.65
CA ILE A 58 -6.67 -11.83 -2.69
C ILE A 58 -6.34 -13.18 -2.05
N GLU A 59 -5.48 -13.21 -1.03
CA GLU A 59 -5.10 -14.43 -0.30
C GLU A 59 -6.32 -15.12 0.31
N LYS A 60 -7.18 -14.34 0.98
CA LYS A 60 -8.43 -14.85 1.53
C LYS A 60 -9.32 -15.45 0.44
N SER A 61 -9.52 -14.73 -0.66
CA SER A 61 -10.40 -15.18 -1.75
C SER A 61 -9.87 -16.45 -2.43
N LEU A 62 -8.56 -16.56 -2.64
CA LEU A 62 -7.91 -17.77 -3.16
C LEU A 62 -8.11 -18.96 -2.22
N LYS A 63 -7.93 -18.75 -0.91
CA LYS A 63 -8.13 -19.78 0.12
C LYS A 63 -9.58 -20.25 0.15
N ASP A 64 -10.53 -19.34 0.03
CA ASP A 64 -11.96 -19.66 -0.02
C ASP A 64 -12.29 -20.54 -1.24
N VAL A 65 -11.77 -20.21 -2.43
CA VAL A 65 -11.93 -21.05 -3.64
C VAL A 65 -11.27 -22.41 -3.45
N GLN A 66 -10.07 -22.47 -2.87
CA GLN A 66 -9.39 -23.73 -2.60
C GLN A 66 -10.17 -24.64 -1.65
N ASN A 67 -10.76 -24.06 -0.59
CA ASN A 67 -11.63 -24.78 0.33
C ASN A 67 -12.90 -25.30 -0.36
N LEU A 68 -13.50 -24.51 -1.25
CA LEU A 68 -14.66 -24.93 -2.04
C LEU A 68 -14.33 -26.14 -2.94
N ILE A 69 -13.15 -26.17 -3.54
CA ILE A 69 -12.67 -27.30 -4.34
C ILE A 69 -12.46 -28.53 -3.44
N ASN A 70 -11.73 -28.40 -2.34
CA ASN A 70 -11.38 -29.52 -1.46
C ASN A 70 -12.61 -30.17 -0.82
N ASN A 71 -13.67 -29.40 -0.55
CA ASN A 71 -14.92 -29.91 0.03
C ASN A 71 -15.87 -30.52 -1.01
N SER A 72 -15.49 -30.58 -2.28
CA SER A 72 -16.32 -31.11 -3.37
C SER A 72 -16.08 -32.61 -3.59
N SER A 73 -16.61 -33.45 -2.71
CA SER A 73 -16.44 -34.91 -2.74
C SER A 73 -17.23 -35.65 -3.84
N SER A 74 -18.12 -34.97 -4.57
CA SER A 74 -19.06 -35.58 -5.54
C SER A 74 -18.77 -35.26 -7.02
N VAL A 75 -17.70 -34.55 -7.34
CA VAL A 75 -17.47 -33.98 -8.68
C VAL A 75 -16.39 -34.72 -9.47
N SER A 76 -16.55 -34.78 -10.79
CA SER A 76 -15.54 -35.24 -11.76
C SER A 76 -14.12 -34.80 -11.38
N SER A 77 -13.27 -35.80 -11.10
CA SER A 77 -11.87 -35.58 -10.69
C SER A 77 -11.07 -34.77 -11.71
N GLY A 78 -11.43 -34.85 -12.99
CA GLY A 78 -10.82 -34.09 -14.07
C GLY A 78 -11.10 -32.60 -13.97
N CYS A 79 -12.36 -32.19 -13.78
CA CYS A 79 -12.68 -30.77 -13.68
C CYS A 79 -12.05 -30.14 -12.44
N MET A 80 -12.23 -30.76 -11.27
CA MET A 80 -11.73 -30.21 -10.01
C MET A 80 -10.20 -30.12 -10.01
N LYS A 81 -9.50 -31.08 -10.62
CA LYS A 81 -8.04 -31.02 -10.81
C LYS A 81 -7.62 -29.84 -11.68
N THR A 82 -8.33 -29.54 -12.77
CA THR A 82 -8.05 -28.36 -13.60
C THR A 82 -8.23 -27.07 -12.82
N LEU A 83 -9.31 -26.93 -12.05
CA LEU A 83 -9.58 -25.73 -11.25
C LEU A 83 -8.54 -25.56 -10.14
N LEU A 84 -8.14 -26.63 -9.47
CA LEU A 84 -7.08 -26.59 -8.46
C LEU A 84 -5.74 -26.12 -9.06
N ASN A 85 -5.39 -26.60 -10.25
CA ASN A 85 -4.20 -26.12 -10.96
C ASN A 85 -4.30 -24.62 -11.27
N SER A 86 -5.46 -24.13 -11.72
CA SER A 86 -5.67 -22.70 -11.98
C SER A 86 -5.55 -21.84 -10.72
N VAL A 87 -6.08 -22.30 -9.58
CA VAL A 87 -5.91 -21.63 -8.27
C VAL A 87 -4.43 -21.58 -7.88
N ASN A 88 -3.71 -22.70 -8.00
CA ASN A 88 -2.29 -22.77 -7.67
C ASN A 88 -1.43 -21.85 -8.55
N GLU A 89 -1.70 -21.80 -9.87
CA GLU A 89 -0.98 -20.92 -10.78
C GLU A 89 -1.29 -19.44 -10.51
N LEU A 90 -2.53 -19.11 -10.16
CA LEU A 90 -2.90 -17.75 -9.76
C LEU A 90 -2.20 -17.36 -8.45
N SER A 91 -2.21 -18.25 -7.44
CA SER A 91 -1.53 -18.06 -6.15
C SER A 91 -0.03 -17.81 -6.29
N LYS A 92 0.63 -18.39 -7.30
CA LYS A 92 2.06 -18.16 -7.56
C LYS A 92 2.34 -16.85 -8.31
N SER A 93 1.38 -16.36 -9.10
CA SER A 93 1.64 -15.28 -10.08
C SER A 93 1.05 -13.92 -9.71
N TYR A 94 0.02 -13.86 -8.86
CA TYR A 94 -0.65 -12.60 -8.54
C TYR A 94 0.30 -11.59 -7.86
N MET A 95 1.17 -12.07 -6.96
CA MET A 95 2.11 -11.22 -6.23
C MET A 95 3.12 -10.57 -7.18
N THR A 96 3.60 -11.32 -8.18
CA THR A 96 4.49 -10.78 -9.23
C THR A 96 3.82 -9.66 -10.01
N LYS A 97 2.54 -9.80 -10.35
CA LYS A 97 1.79 -8.76 -11.09
C LYS A 97 1.67 -7.48 -10.26
N ILE A 98 1.31 -7.63 -8.99
CA ILE A 98 1.21 -6.52 -8.04
C ILE A 98 2.55 -5.77 -7.90
N ILE A 99 3.65 -6.51 -7.69
CA ILE A 99 5.00 -5.95 -7.59
C ILE A 99 5.39 -5.22 -8.87
N MET A 100 5.05 -5.77 -10.05
CA MET A 100 5.35 -5.13 -11.32
C MET A 100 4.61 -3.81 -11.51
N VAL A 101 3.32 -3.75 -11.15
CA VAL A 101 2.54 -2.50 -11.23
C VAL A 101 3.09 -1.44 -10.31
N ASP A 102 3.38 -1.81 -9.06
CA ASP A 102 4.01 -0.95 -8.06
C ASP A 102 5.33 -0.36 -8.57
N ALA A 103 6.24 -1.22 -9.05
CA ALA A 103 7.53 -0.81 -9.58
C ALA A 103 7.39 0.10 -10.82
N ASN A 104 6.45 -0.19 -11.72
CA ASN A 104 6.24 0.58 -12.93
C ASN A 104 5.78 2.01 -12.64
N VAL A 105 4.81 2.19 -11.73
CA VAL A 105 4.34 3.53 -11.35
C VAL A 105 5.44 4.28 -10.60
N LYS A 106 6.08 3.64 -9.60
CA LYS A 106 7.18 4.25 -8.84
C LYS A 106 8.33 4.67 -9.74
N HIS A 107 8.66 3.88 -10.77
CA HIS A 107 9.71 4.23 -11.72
C HIS A 107 9.37 5.49 -12.54
N ARG A 108 8.13 5.61 -13.05
CA ARG A 108 7.69 6.80 -13.79
C ARG A 108 7.74 8.07 -12.96
N PHE A 109 7.49 7.96 -11.65
CA PHE A 109 7.48 9.08 -10.71
C PHE A 109 8.64 9.05 -9.72
N MET A 110 9.78 8.45 -10.08
CA MET A 110 10.85 8.11 -9.12
C MET A 110 11.27 9.29 -8.23
N GLY A 111 11.47 10.48 -8.82
CA GLY A 111 11.85 11.68 -8.05
C GLY A 111 10.77 12.10 -7.03
N VAL A 112 9.50 12.07 -7.43
CA VAL A 112 8.36 12.40 -6.54
C VAL A 112 8.19 11.33 -5.47
N TYR A 113 8.32 10.06 -5.84
CA TYR A 113 8.21 8.94 -4.91
C TYR A 113 9.29 9.01 -3.82
N ILE A 114 10.56 9.23 -4.18
CA ILE A 114 11.65 9.36 -3.22
C ILE A 114 11.40 10.54 -2.27
N ALA A 115 11.04 11.70 -2.80
CA ALA A 115 10.74 12.89 -2.00
C ALA A 115 9.60 12.64 -1.01
N LEU A 116 8.51 12.00 -1.46
CA LEU A 116 7.38 11.63 -0.61
C LEU A 116 7.76 10.64 0.49
N MET A 117 8.54 9.60 0.17
CA MET A 117 8.97 8.62 1.18
C MET A 117 9.88 9.24 2.24
N ASN A 118 10.73 10.20 1.85
CA ASN A 118 11.53 10.98 2.81
C ASN A 118 10.62 11.86 3.68
N ALA A 119 9.66 12.58 3.09
CA ALA A 119 8.71 13.39 3.84
C ALA A 119 7.88 12.56 4.83
N ILE A 120 7.38 11.38 4.43
CA ILE A 120 6.67 10.46 5.34
C ILE A 120 7.56 10.03 6.51
N LYS A 121 8.83 9.71 6.23
CA LYS A 121 9.80 9.36 7.28
C LYS A 121 10.06 10.53 8.24
N ASP A 122 10.14 11.75 7.72
CA ASP A 122 10.35 12.95 8.52
C ASP A 122 9.11 13.28 9.37
N VAL A 123 7.89 13.06 8.85
CA VAL A 123 6.64 13.11 9.64
C VAL A 123 6.70 12.13 10.80
N GLN A 124 7.11 10.89 10.55
CA GLN A 124 7.27 9.90 11.61
C GLN A 124 8.24 10.42 12.68
N GLY A 125 9.35 11.04 12.27
CA GLY A 125 10.31 11.69 13.15
C GLY A 125 9.78 12.95 13.87
N CYS A 126 8.69 13.57 13.41
CA CYS A 126 7.97 14.61 14.13
C CYS A 126 7.08 14.02 15.23
N VAL A 127 6.36 12.93 14.92
CA VAL A 127 5.33 12.33 15.76
C VAL A 127 5.92 11.43 16.85
N ASP A 128 7.01 10.70 16.56
CA ASP A 128 7.61 9.74 17.49
C ASP A 128 8.44 10.40 18.60
N ARG A 129 8.50 11.74 18.65
CA ARG A 129 9.24 12.46 19.69
C ARG A 129 8.48 12.37 21.02
N PRO A 130 9.15 11.99 22.13
CA PRO A 130 8.48 11.95 23.42
C PRO A 130 8.16 13.35 23.91
N HIS A 131 7.00 13.51 24.56
CA HIS A 131 6.59 14.73 25.28
C HIS A 131 6.43 15.99 24.43
N VAL A 132 6.25 15.87 23.11
CA VAL A 132 5.96 17.03 22.24
C VAL A 132 4.50 17.44 22.33
N SER A 133 4.26 18.75 22.26
CA SER A 133 2.92 19.31 22.13
C SER A 133 2.37 19.16 20.71
N CYS A 134 1.04 19.19 20.54
CA CYS A 134 0.46 19.12 19.19
C CYS A 134 0.88 20.31 18.30
N GLU A 135 1.18 21.48 18.90
CA GLU A 135 1.64 22.66 18.16
C GLU A 135 3.07 22.47 17.62
N GLU A 136 3.93 21.82 18.38
CA GLU A 136 5.28 21.46 17.92
C GLU A 136 5.23 20.41 16.80
N ILE A 137 4.35 19.40 16.92
CA ILE A 137 4.12 18.42 15.84
C ILE A 137 3.64 19.15 14.59
N ARG A 138 2.63 20.02 14.70
CA ARG A 138 2.09 20.79 13.58
C ARG A 138 3.15 21.67 12.91
N THR A 139 3.96 22.36 13.71
CA THR A 139 5.07 23.19 13.21
C THR A 139 6.11 22.34 12.48
N CYS A 140 6.44 21.17 13.03
CA CYS A 140 7.34 20.21 12.38
C CYS A 140 6.77 19.73 11.03
N CYS A 141 5.49 19.38 10.97
CA CYS A 141 4.85 18.89 9.75
C CYS A 141 4.73 19.97 8.66
N SER A 142 4.46 21.23 9.03
CA SER A 142 4.57 22.36 8.10
C SER A 142 6.01 22.56 7.60
N SER A 143 7.03 22.30 8.42
CA SER A 143 8.42 22.35 7.98
C SER A 143 8.74 21.23 6.97
N VAL A 144 8.19 20.03 7.18
CA VAL A 144 8.33 18.90 6.24
C VAL A 144 7.64 19.24 4.92
N GLU A 145 6.44 19.82 4.95
CA GLU A 145 5.73 20.31 3.77
C GLU A 145 6.60 21.28 2.96
N ASN A 146 7.15 22.30 3.62
CA ASN A 146 7.99 23.30 2.98
C ASN A 146 9.25 22.69 2.36
N ALA A 147 9.89 21.73 3.05
CA ALA A 147 11.05 21.02 2.53
C ALA A 147 10.70 20.19 1.29
N LEU A 148 9.59 19.43 1.34
CA LEU A 148 9.10 18.61 0.23
C LEU A 148 8.85 19.45 -1.03
N TYR A 149 8.15 20.58 -0.91
CA TYR A 149 7.83 21.42 -2.07
C TYR A 149 8.98 22.33 -2.51
N ALA A 150 10.05 22.45 -1.71
CA ALA A 150 11.30 23.08 -2.15
C ALA A 150 12.15 22.15 -3.03
N GLU A 151 11.91 20.83 -3.01
CA GLU A 151 12.65 19.88 -3.83
C GLU A 151 12.42 20.11 -5.33
N ARG A 152 13.51 20.12 -6.10
CA ARG A 152 13.45 20.36 -7.53
C ARG A 152 12.61 19.28 -8.22
N GLY A 153 11.55 19.73 -8.89
CA GLY A 153 10.71 18.85 -9.70
C GLY A 153 9.60 18.16 -8.91
N VAL A 154 9.43 18.49 -7.63
CA VAL A 154 8.24 18.18 -6.83
C VAL A 154 7.24 19.34 -6.96
N SER A 155 5.96 19.03 -7.09
CA SER A 155 4.87 20.00 -7.05
C SER A 155 3.59 19.32 -6.58
N VAL A 156 2.62 20.10 -6.11
CA VAL A 156 1.29 19.61 -5.71
C VAL A 156 0.65 18.79 -6.82
N GLU A 157 0.75 19.26 -8.07
CA GLU A 157 0.23 18.58 -9.26
C GLU A 157 0.94 17.25 -9.52
N LYS A 158 2.27 17.22 -9.44
CA LYS A 158 3.03 15.99 -9.69
C LYS A 158 2.82 14.92 -8.63
N ILE A 159 2.72 15.34 -7.36
CA ILE A 159 2.32 14.45 -6.27
C ILE A 159 0.92 13.91 -6.56
N SER A 160 -0.05 14.78 -6.85
CA SER A 160 -1.43 14.37 -7.16
C SER A 160 -1.49 13.37 -8.32
N ASN A 161 -0.77 13.63 -9.41
CA ASN A 161 -0.70 12.73 -10.56
C ASN A 161 -0.10 11.37 -10.18
N PHE A 162 0.97 11.36 -9.40
CA PHE A 162 1.54 10.12 -8.87
C PHE A 162 0.51 9.35 -8.02
N LEU A 163 -0.12 10.00 -7.04
CA LEU A 163 -1.08 9.38 -6.14
C LEU A 163 -2.27 8.78 -6.90
N VAL A 164 -2.85 9.54 -7.82
CA VAL A 164 -3.99 9.12 -8.65
C VAL A 164 -3.60 7.97 -9.58
N GLU A 165 -2.44 8.06 -10.25
CA GLU A 165 -1.98 7.01 -11.15
C GLU A 165 -1.63 5.73 -10.39
N PHE A 166 -0.99 5.85 -9.23
CA PHE A 166 -0.69 4.73 -8.34
C PHE A 166 -1.97 4.01 -7.93
N LYS A 167 -2.95 4.74 -7.41
CA LYS A 167 -4.27 4.18 -7.07
C LYS A 167 -4.91 3.48 -8.27
N THR A 168 -4.97 4.18 -9.40
CA THR A 168 -5.69 3.69 -10.59
C THR A 168 -5.08 2.39 -11.12
N GLN A 169 -3.75 2.37 -11.28
CA GLN A 169 -3.05 1.20 -11.82
C GLN A 169 -3.11 0.03 -10.83
N TYR A 170 -2.91 0.31 -9.53
CA TYR A 170 -2.92 -0.72 -8.50
C TYR A 170 -4.32 -1.34 -8.32
N SER A 171 -5.36 -0.50 -8.20
CA SER A 171 -6.75 -0.97 -8.12
C SER A 171 -7.17 -1.74 -9.37
N SER A 172 -6.81 -1.28 -10.57
CA SER A 172 -7.14 -1.98 -11.82
C SER A 172 -6.55 -3.39 -11.88
N GLU A 173 -5.29 -3.57 -11.45
CA GLU A 173 -4.66 -4.89 -11.45
C GLU A 173 -5.28 -5.79 -10.38
N CYS A 174 -5.55 -5.25 -9.19
CA CYS A 174 -6.20 -5.99 -8.11
C CYS A 174 -7.61 -6.43 -8.50
N GLU A 175 -8.41 -5.56 -9.11
CA GLU A 175 -9.74 -5.90 -9.65
C GLU A 175 -9.64 -7.00 -10.72
N THR A 176 -8.63 -6.96 -11.58
CA THR A 176 -8.41 -8.02 -12.58
C THR A 176 -8.13 -9.37 -11.92
N ILE A 177 -7.32 -9.39 -10.86
CA ILE A 177 -7.03 -10.60 -10.09
C ILE A 177 -8.29 -11.10 -9.39
N LEU A 178 -9.01 -10.23 -8.67
CA LEU A 178 -10.25 -10.58 -7.97
C LEU A 178 -11.32 -11.11 -8.91
N ASN A 179 -11.52 -10.47 -10.06
CA ASN A 179 -12.43 -10.96 -11.10
C ASN A 179 -12.04 -12.34 -11.64
N THR A 180 -10.73 -12.64 -11.70
CA THR A 180 -10.25 -13.97 -12.07
C THR A 180 -10.61 -14.99 -10.98
N ILE A 181 -10.48 -14.63 -9.70
CA ILE A 181 -10.87 -15.48 -8.57
C ILE A 181 -12.38 -15.73 -8.56
N TYR A 182 -13.19 -14.69 -8.78
CA TYR A 182 -14.65 -14.84 -8.86
C TYR A 182 -15.08 -15.79 -9.98
N LYS A 183 -14.45 -15.70 -11.15
CA LYS A 183 -14.70 -16.66 -12.24
C LYS A 183 -14.31 -18.09 -11.87
N LEU A 184 -13.19 -18.27 -11.16
CA LEU A 184 -12.82 -19.60 -10.66
C LEU A 184 -13.86 -20.14 -9.68
N GLN A 185 -14.45 -19.28 -8.84
CA GLN A 185 -15.52 -19.66 -7.93
C GLN A 185 -16.81 -20.07 -8.68
N GLU A 186 -17.19 -19.32 -9.72
CA GLU A 186 -18.29 -19.68 -10.62
C GLU A 186 -18.03 -21.04 -11.30
N ASP A 187 -16.83 -21.24 -11.85
CA ASP A 187 -16.43 -22.49 -12.50
C ASP A 187 -16.47 -23.70 -11.55
N VAL A 188 -16.17 -23.50 -10.26
CA VAL A 188 -16.32 -24.53 -9.22
C VAL A 188 -17.79 -24.91 -9.05
N ASN A 189 -18.70 -23.93 -9.03
CA ASN A 189 -20.13 -24.18 -8.92
C ASN A 189 -20.69 -24.88 -10.16
N ASP A 190 -20.25 -24.48 -11.36
CA ASP A 190 -20.64 -25.12 -12.61
C ASP A 190 -20.18 -26.58 -12.67
N CYS A 191 -18.96 -26.86 -12.19
CA CYS A 191 -18.49 -28.24 -12.11
C CYS A 191 -19.23 -29.07 -11.05
N LYS A 192 -19.67 -28.47 -9.94
CA LYS A 192 -20.59 -29.12 -8.99
C LYS A 192 -21.94 -29.45 -9.64
N ALA A 193 -22.45 -28.56 -10.47
CA ALA A 193 -23.72 -28.72 -11.17
C ALA A 193 -23.64 -29.64 -12.40
N GLY A 194 -22.45 -30.11 -12.79
CA GLY A 194 -22.27 -30.97 -13.96
C GLY A 194 -22.51 -30.26 -15.29
N VAL A 195 -22.39 -28.92 -15.33
CA VAL A 195 -22.62 -28.12 -16.54
C VAL A 195 -21.46 -28.34 -17.52
N THR A 196 -21.72 -29.02 -18.64
CA THR A 196 -20.72 -29.39 -19.65
C THR A 196 -20.59 -28.39 -20.81
N ASN A 197 -21.51 -27.42 -20.93
CA ASN A 197 -21.48 -26.38 -21.97
C ASN A 197 -20.56 -25.24 -21.59
N ARG A 198 -19.25 -25.50 -21.53
CA ARG A 198 -18.25 -24.45 -21.37
C ARG A 198 -18.05 -23.70 -22.68
N LYS A 199 -18.23 -22.38 -22.68
CA LYS A 199 -17.36 -21.53 -23.50
C LYS A 199 -15.94 -21.79 -23.03
N ALA A 200 -15.03 -22.08 -23.97
CA ALA A 200 -13.65 -22.44 -23.65
C ALA A 200 -13.09 -21.56 -22.54
N PRO A 201 -12.32 -22.12 -21.57
CA PRO A 201 -11.66 -21.29 -20.59
C PRO A 201 -10.93 -20.19 -21.35
N LEU A 202 -11.03 -18.94 -20.89
CA LEU A 202 -10.12 -17.91 -21.37
C LEU A 202 -8.72 -18.41 -21.04
N ARG A 203 -8.13 -19.18 -21.97
CA ARG A 203 -6.70 -19.12 -22.22
C ARG A 203 -6.44 -17.64 -22.22
N SER A 204 -5.51 -17.27 -21.38
CA SER A 204 -4.94 -15.95 -21.27
C SER A 204 -4.29 -15.52 -22.59
N HIS A 205 -5.09 -15.40 -23.65
CA HIS A 205 -4.78 -14.78 -24.93
C HIS A 205 -4.70 -13.28 -24.65
N GLY A 206 -3.55 -12.90 -24.10
CA GLY A 206 -3.20 -11.57 -23.62
C GLY A 206 -1.99 -11.57 -22.68
N LEU A 207 -1.54 -12.73 -22.16
CA LEU A 207 -0.51 -12.78 -21.10
C LEU A 207 0.95 -12.93 -21.56
N LEU A 208 1.22 -12.98 -22.87
CA LEU A 208 2.60 -13.00 -23.40
C LEU A 208 2.92 -11.82 -24.34
N SER A 209 1.94 -11.06 -24.81
CA SER A 209 2.19 -9.97 -25.77
C SER A 209 2.70 -8.68 -25.15
N LEU A 210 2.71 -8.55 -23.82
CA LEU A 210 3.30 -7.39 -23.11
C LEU A 210 4.76 -7.63 -22.67
N ILE A 211 5.25 -8.87 -22.72
CA ILE A 211 6.65 -9.20 -22.35
C ILE A 211 7.62 -8.95 -23.52
N HIS A 212 7.13 -8.84 -24.76
CA HIS A 212 7.99 -8.67 -25.95
C HIS A 212 8.08 -7.25 -26.52
N LYS A 213 7.52 -6.23 -25.87
CA LYS A 213 7.69 -4.83 -26.29
C LYS A 213 8.62 -3.98 -25.43
N SER A 214 9.25 -4.56 -24.41
CA SER A 214 10.27 -3.90 -23.59
C SER A 214 11.50 -4.80 -23.44
N SER A 215 12.15 -5.14 -24.55
CA SER A 215 13.48 -5.77 -24.55
C SER A 215 14.60 -4.78 -24.17
N GLY A 216 14.25 -3.63 -23.59
CA GLY A 216 15.17 -2.70 -22.97
C GLY A 216 15.06 -2.84 -21.46
N SER A 217 15.91 -3.68 -20.88
CA SER A 217 16.36 -3.63 -19.47
C SER A 217 16.07 -4.83 -18.57
N LEU A 218 16.63 -5.99 -18.94
CA LEU A 218 16.93 -7.03 -17.95
C LEU A 218 17.91 -6.56 -16.84
N ASN A 219 18.67 -5.47 -17.07
CA ASN A 219 19.55 -4.87 -16.07
C ASN A 219 18.81 -4.02 -15.01
N VAL A 220 17.57 -3.56 -15.26
CA VAL A 220 16.77 -2.79 -14.28
C VAL A 220 16.13 -3.70 -13.23
N VAL A 221 15.81 -4.95 -13.58
CA VAL A 221 15.25 -5.94 -12.65
C VAL A 221 16.26 -6.29 -11.55
N ALA A 222 17.55 -6.43 -11.91
CA ALA A 222 18.61 -6.72 -10.94
C ALA A 222 18.86 -5.55 -9.96
N ASN A 223 18.81 -4.31 -10.43
CA ASN A 223 19.00 -3.14 -9.58
C ASN A 223 17.78 -2.81 -8.70
N GLY A 224 16.56 -3.06 -9.19
CA GLY A 224 15.34 -2.88 -8.39
C GLY A 224 15.24 -3.90 -7.25
N LEU A 225 15.60 -5.16 -7.49
CA LEU A 225 15.68 -6.18 -6.44
C LEU A 225 16.73 -5.83 -5.37
N LEU A 226 17.86 -5.23 -5.75
CA LEU A 226 18.91 -4.85 -4.80
C LEU A 226 18.45 -3.76 -3.82
N VAL A 227 17.63 -2.81 -4.27
CA VAL A 227 17.07 -1.72 -3.43
C VAL A 227 15.94 -2.21 -2.52
N ILE A 228 15.18 -3.22 -2.96
CA ILE A 228 14.14 -3.86 -2.13
C ILE A 228 14.78 -4.73 -1.03
N PHE A 229 15.87 -5.44 -1.32
CA PHE A 229 16.56 -6.24 -0.31
C PHE A 229 17.24 -5.39 0.78
N THR A 230 17.78 -4.20 0.45
CA THR A 230 18.40 -3.33 1.47
C THR A 230 17.38 -2.68 2.39
N THR A 231 16.17 -2.38 1.91
CA THR A 231 15.09 -1.84 2.75
C THR A 231 14.45 -2.91 3.64
N LEU A 232 14.28 -4.15 3.16
CA LEU A 232 13.81 -5.27 3.97
C LEU A 232 14.82 -5.72 5.05
N SER A 233 16.13 -5.70 4.76
CA SER A 233 17.15 -6.02 5.77
C SER A 233 17.28 -4.95 6.86
N LEU A 234 17.04 -3.67 6.54
CA LEU A 234 17.06 -2.60 7.55
C LEU A 234 15.87 -2.68 8.51
N VAL A 235 14.69 -3.05 8.01
CA VAL A 235 13.48 -3.25 8.85
C VAL A 235 13.62 -4.48 9.75
N MET A 236 14.28 -5.54 9.29
CA MET A 236 14.51 -6.75 10.09
C MET A 236 15.58 -6.58 11.18
N HIS A 237 16.58 -5.72 10.99
CA HIS A 237 17.61 -5.45 12.02
C HIS A 237 17.14 -4.50 13.13
N ILE A 238 16.13 -3.66 12.87
CA ILE A 238 15.56 -2.74 13.88
C ILE A 238 14.62 -3.49 14.85
N LYS A 239 14.05 -4.64 14.45
CA LYS A 239 13.22 -5.48 15.33
C LYS A 239 13.98 -6.48 16.22
N LEU A 240 15.31 -6.54 16.12
CA LEU A 240 16.15 -7.53 16.83
C LEU A 240 17.24 -6.90 17.72
N LYS A 241 17.12 -5.62 18.09
CA LYS A 241 17.94 -4.97 19.10
C LYS A 241 17.11 -4.32 20.18
#